data_AF-A0A959CSE9-F1
#
_entry.id   AF-A0A959CSE9-F1
#
_cell.length_a   1.000
_cell.length_b   1.000
_cell.length_c   1.000
_cell.angle_alpha   90.00
_cell.angle_beta   90.00
_cell.angle_gamma   90.00
#
_symmetry.space_group_name_H-M   'P 1'
#
loop_
_entity.id
_entity.type
_entity.pdbx_description
1 polymer ?
#
loop_
_entity_poly.entity_id
_entity_poly.type
_entity_poly.pdbx_seq_one_letter_code
_entity_poly.pdbx_strand_id
1 'polypeptide(L)' 'MHPVYDILGNPSFFLDRLFNALQEEGVDVSNYELDHLCYRVESLERYEELKAALSGMGNLLSKKSENTGMLTFIA' A
#
# COMPACT_ATOMS: atom_id res chain seq x y z
N MET A 1 -1.88 13.99 -10.62
CA MET A 1 -2.02 13.47 -9.24
C MET A 1 -2.92 12.26 -9.33
N HIS A 2 -2.50 11.10 -8.83
CA HIS A 2 -3.31 9.88 -8.96
C HIS A 2 -4.44 9.91 -7.91
N PRO A 3 -5.71 9.61 -8.25
CA PRO A 3 -6.86 9.72 -7.33
C PRO A 3 -6.69 8.94 -6.01
N VAL A 4 -5.92 7.86 -6.04
CA VAL A 4 -5.61 7.06 -4.84
C VAL A 4 -4.88 7.86 -3.76
N TYR A 5 -4.13 8.91 -4.13
CA TYR A 5 -3.40 9.75 -3.18
C TYR A 5 -4.31 10.60 -2.31
N ASP A 6 -5.55 10.86 -2.75
CA ASP A 6 -6.53 11.59 -1.95
C ASP A 6 -7.09 10.71 -0.81
N ILE A 7 -6.98 9.38 -0.93
CA ILE A 7 -7.48 8.43 0.05
C ILE A 7 -6.35 7.88 0.95
N LEU A 8 -5.21 7.54 0.35
CA LEU A 8 -4.09 6.89 1.05
C LEU A 8 -2.90 7.80 1.31
N GLY A 9 -2.92 9.03 0.77
CA GLY A 9 -1.77 9.91 0.74
C GLY A 9 -0.77 9.52 -0.36
N ASN A 10 0.21 10.40 -0.60
CA ASN A 10 1.31 10.14 -1.53
C ASN A 10 2.36 9.22 -0.85
N PRO A 11 2.67 8.03 -1.40
CA PRO A 11 3.63 7.11 -0.82
C PRO A 11 5.11 7.49 -1.03
N SER A 12 5.43 8.51 -1.83
CA SER A 12 6.82 8.86 -2.19
C SER A 12 7.74 8.97 -0.98
N PHE A 13 7.32 9.65 0.09
CA PHE A 13 8.15 9.80 1.29
C PHE A 13 8.50 8.45 1.96
N PHE A 14 7.56 7.50 1.97
CA PHE A 14 7.80 6.15 2.47
C PHE A 14 8.74 5.38 1.54
N LEU A 15 8.48 5.44 0.23
CA LEU A 15 9.27 4.72 -0.79
C LEU A 15 10.71 5.23 -0.84
N ASP A 16 10.92 6.54 -0.83
CA ASP A 16 12.25 7.14 -0.85
C ASP A 16 13.07 6.68 0.37
N ARG A 17 12.45 6.67 1.56
CA ARG A 17 13.10 6.16 2.78
C ARG A 17 13.40 4.66 2.70
N LEU A 18 12.48 3.86 2.17
CA LEU A 18 12.66 2.42 2.00
C LEU A 18 13.83 2.12 1.04
N PHE A 19 13.85 2.75 -0.13
CA PHE A 19 14.90 2.52 -1.13
C PHE A 19 16.27 3.02 -0.66
N ASN A 20 16.32 4.15 0.05
CA ASN A 20 17.55 4.61 0.68
C ASN A 20 18.06 3.59 1.73
N ALA A 21 17.19 3.07 2.58
CA ALA A 21 17.59 2.06 3.57
C ALA A 21 18.08 0.76 2.90
N LEU A 22 17.42 0.30 1.82
CA LEU A 22 17.88 -0.86 1.05
C LEU A 22 19.26 -0.61 0.43
N GLN A 23 19.50 0.59 -0.09
CA GLN A 23 20.79 0.98 -0.64
C GLN A 23 21.89 1.02 0.43
N GLU A 24 21.60 1.59 1.62
CA GLU A 24 22.53 1.65 2.75
C GLU A 24 22.93 0.25 3.25
N GLU A 25 21.99 -0.70 3.22
CA GLU A 25 22.22 -2.11 3.58
C GLU A 25 22.81 -2.95 2.44
N GLY A 26 23.07 -2.36 1.27
CA GLY A 26 23.65 -3.06 0.12
C GLY A 26 22.71 -4.07 -0.56
N VAL A 27 21.39 -3.92 -0.36
CA VAL A 27 20.37 -4.77 -0.99
C VAL A 27 20.03 -4.19 -2.37
N ASP A 28 20.56 -4.79 -3.43
CA ASP A 28 20.26 -4.38 -4.81
C ASP A 28 18.89 -4.90 -5.27
N VAL A 29 17.97 -3.95 -5.50
CA VAL A 29 16.62 -4.22 -6.02
C VAL A 29 16.39 -3.69 -7.43
N SER A 30 17.44 -3.20 -8.12
CA SER A 30 17.32 -2.52 -9.42
C SER A 30 16.74 -3.37 -10.54
N ASN A 31 16.81 -4.70 -10.43
CA ASN A 31 16.27 -5.65 -11.40
C ASN A 31 14.86 -6.16 -11.05
N TYR A 32 14.23 -5.63 -10.00
CA TYR A 32 12.88 -6.01 -9.60
C TYR A 32 11.90 -4.84 -9.75
N GLU A 33 10.65 -5.18 -10.02
CA GLU A 33 9.55 -4.22 -10.07
C GLU A 33 8.73 -4.29 -8.77
N LEU A 34 8.18 -3.15 -8.37
CA LEU A 34 7.28 -3.07 -7.24
C LEU A 34 5.92 -3.66 -7.64
N ASP A 35 5.57 -4.80 -7.05
CA ASP A 35 4.32 -5.52 -7.34
C ASP A 35 3.10 -4.91 -6.62
N HIS A 36 3.22 -4.67 -5.30
CA HIS A 36 2.11 -4.15 -4.50
C HIS A 36 2.58 -3.31 -3.31
N LEU A 37 1.70 -2.42 -2.83
CA LEU A 37 1.87 -1.68 -1.59
C LEU A 37 0.79 -2.05 -0.58
N CYS A 38 1.24 -2.41 0.62
CA CYS A 38 0.38 -2.78 1.73
C CYS A 38 0.20 -1.59 2.68
N TYR A 39 -1.06 -1.18 2.89
CA TYR A 39 -1.45 -0.17 3.85
C TYR A 39 -1.97 -0.82 5.13
N ARG A 40 -1.47 -0.36 6.27
CA ARG A 40 -1.92 -0.80 7.59
C ARG A 40 -2.66 0.31 8.30
N VAL A 41 -3.68 -0.06 9.06
CA VAL A 41 -4.49 0.86 9.86
C VAL A 41 -4.67 0.32 11.26
N GLU A 42 -4.82 1.22 12.23
CA GLU A 42 -4.88 0.86 13.65
C GLU A 42 -6.23 0.27 14.10
N SER A 43 -7.30 0.44 13.32
CA SER A 43 -8.64 0.02 13.72
C SER A 43 -9.42 -0.64 12.58
N LEU A 44 -10.38 -1.50 12.97
CA LEU A 44 -11.32 -2.13 12.03
C LEU A 44 -12.23 -1.10 11.36
N GLU A 45 -12.63 -0.07 12.10
CA GLU A 45 -13.44 1.04 11.55
C GLU A 45 -12.70 1.72 10.41
N ARG A 46 -11.44 2.12 10.63
CA ARG A 46 -10.63 2.76 9.60
C ARG A 46 -10.36 1.84 8.42
N TYR A 47 -10.21 0.54 8.66
CA TYR A 47 -10.09 -0.46 7.62
C TYR A 47 -11.32 -0.51 6.71
N GLU A 48 -12.52 -0.57 7.29
CA GLU A 48 -13.76 -0.63 6.50
C GLU A 48 -14.04 0.69 5.78
N GLU A 49 -13.75 1.84 6.40
CA GLU A 49 -13.81 3.15 5.74
C GLU A 49 -12.96 3.21 4.47
N LEU A 50 -11.67 2.87 4.61
CA LEU A 50 -10.76 2.86 3.48
C LEU A 50 -11.23 1.85 2.44
N LYS A 51 -11.52 0.60 2.84
CA LYS A 51 -12.00 -0.44 1.93
C LYS A 51 -13.21 0.00 1.10
N ALA A 52 -14.14 0.72 1.71
CA ALA A 52 -15.29 1.29 1.00
C ALA A 52 -14.89 2.42 0.04
N ALA A 53 -13.96 3.30 0.41
CA ALA A 53 -13.46 4.34 -0.49
C ALA A 53 -12.73 3.77 -1.71
N LEU A 54 -12.02 2.65 -1.52
CA LEU A 54 -11.14 2.06 -2.53
C LEU A 54 -11.88 1.15 -3.50
N SER A 55 -12.98 0.55 -3.08
CA SER A 55 -13.84 -0.25 -3.97
C SER A 55 -14.43 0.59 -5.10
N GLY A 56 -14.48 1.92 -4.96
CA GLY A 56 -14.88 2.84 -6.03
C GLY A 56 -13.81 3.09 -7.09
N MET A 57 -12.56 2.65 -6.88
CA MET A 57 -11.42 2.94 -7.76
C MET A 57 -10.79 1.71 -8.40
N GLY A 58 -11.20 0.49 -8.00
CA GLY A 58 -10.60 -0.73 -8.51
C GLY A 58 -11.42 -1.98 -8.20
N ASN A 59 -10.98 -3.10 -8.77
CA ASN A 59 -11.60 -4.40 -8.55
C ASN A 59 -10.88 -5.16 -7.44
N LEU A 60 -11.65 -5.80 -6.55
CA LEU A 60 -11.09 -6.68 -5.53
C LEU A 60 -10.50 -7.94 -6.19
N LEU A 61 -9.17 -8.09 -6.16
CA LEU A 61 -8.48 -9.24 -6.76
C LEU A 61 -8.47 -10.47 -5.85
N SER A 62 -8.28 -10.28 -4.53
CA SER A 62 -8.34 -11.37 -3.55
C SER A 62 -8.66 -10.84 -2.15
N LYS A 63 -9.24 -11.69 -1.30
CA LYS A 63 -9.47 -11.41 0.13
C LYS A 63 -8.86 -12.55 0.95
N LYS A 64 -7.90 -12.24 1.80
CA LYS A 64 -7.46 -13.17 2.86
C LYS A 64 -8.34 -12.98 4.10
N SER A 65 -8.70 -14.08 4.75
CA SER A 65 -9.54 -14.13 5.96
C SER A 65 -8.75 -13.96 7.26
N GLU A 66 -7.52 -13.44 7.21
CA GLU A 66 -6.65 -13.33 8.37
C GLU A 66 -6.60 -11.89 8.87
N ASN A 67 -7.13 -11.68 10.08
CA ASN A 67 -7.05 -10.51 10.97
C ASN A 67 -7.02 -9.10 10.32
N THR A 68 -8.15 -8.42 10.51
CA THR A 68 -8.41 -6.97 10.51
C THR A 68 -7.17 -6.06 10.58
N GLY A 69 -6.84 -5.36 9.50
CA GLY A 69 -5.89 -4.23 9.55
C GLY A 69 -5.01 -3.99 8.31
N MET A 70 -5.01 -4.88 7.30
CA MET A 70 -4.16 -4.76 6.11
C MET A 70 -4.97 -4.64 4.82
N LEU A 71 -4.75 -3.56 4.08
CA LEU A 71 -5.26 -3.33 2.73
C LEU A 71 -4.10 -3.46 1.75
N THR A 72 -4.22 -4.41 0.82
CA THR A 72 -3.23 -4.59 -0.25
C THR A 72 -3.76 -3.96 -1.52
N PHE A 73 -2.95 -3.11 -2.14
CA PHE A 73 -3.21 -2.57 -3.47
C PHE A 73 -2.16 -3.05 -4.42
N ILE A 74 -2.64 -3.60 -5.52
CA ILE A 74 -1.84 -3.90 -6.70
C ILE A 74 -1.99 -2.66 -7.58
N ALA A 75 -0.85 -2.01 -7.86
CA ALA A 75 -0.77 -0.81 -8.69
C ALA A 75 -0.75 -1.19 -10.17
#